data_AF-A0A940RFH0-F1
#
_entry.id   AF-A0A940RFH0-F1
#
_cell.length_a   1.000
_cell.length_b   1.000
_cell.length_c   1.000
_cell.angle_alpha   90.00
_cell.angle_beta   90.00
_cell.angle_gamma   90.00
#
_symmetry.space_group_name_H-M   'P 1'
#
loop_
_entity.id
_entity.type
_entity.pdbx_description
1 polymer ?
#
loop_
_entity_poly.entity_id
_entity_poly.type
_entity_poly.pdbx_seq_one_letter_code
_entity_poly.pdbx_strand_id
1 'polypeptide(L)'
;MMPKPILEQYGLNKQNVVITAFGSGLINHTWLVTDQNKEYILQRINNQIFTRPEDIASNIDILGKYLSEHYPDYLFVKPVKTINGQDLVYLEAQGYFRLSPFVPNSHTIDVVTNPSQ
;
A
#
# COMPACT_ATOMS: atom_id res chain seq x y z
N MET A 1 -8.18 -6.89 -14.10
CA MET A 1 -9.56 -6.44 -13.75
C MET A 1 -9.44 -5.32 -12.73
N MET A 2 -10.28 -4.29 -12.82
CA MET A 2 -10.12 -3.02 -12.09
C MET A 2 -10.43 -3.17 -10.58
N PRO A 3 -9.60 -2.66 -9.65
CA PRO A 3 -9.80 -2.84 -8.22
C PRO A 3 -10.87 -1.89 -7.63
N LYS A 4 -11.88 -1.48 -8.41
CA LYS A 4 -12.93 -0.53 -7.97
C LYS A 4 -13.60 -0.92 -6.65
N PRO A 5 -14.01 -2.19 -6.44
CA PRO A 5 -14.62 -2.61 -5.18
C PRO A 5 -13.69 -2.46 -3.96
N ILE A 6 -12.37 -2.49 -4.17
CA ILE A 6 -11.38 -2.32 -3.10
C ILE A 6 -11.32 -0.85 -2.69
N LEU A 7 -11.31 0.06 -3.66
CA LEU A 7 -11.21 1.49 -3.39
C LEU A 7 -12.38 2.02 -2.57
N GLU A 8 -13.58 1.46 -2.79
CA GLU A 8 -14.77 1.77 -2.00
C GLU A 8 -14.62 1.38 -0.53
N GLN A 9 -13.90 0.29 -0.21
CA GLN A 9 -13.60 -0.09 1.18
C GLN A 9 -12.74 0.95 1.89
N TYR A 10 -11.97 1.75 1.15
CA TYR A 10 -11.17 2.86 1.67
C TYR A 10 -11.87 4.23 1.55
N GLY A 11 -13.15 4.25 1.15
CA GLY A 11 -13.90 5.49 0.94
C GLY A 11 -13.48 6.28 -0.31
N LEU A 12 -12.74 5.67 -1.22
CA LEU A 12 -12.30 6.26 -2.50
C LEU A 12 -13.33 5.95 -3.59
N ASN A 13 -14.51 6.57 -3.49
CA ASN A 13 -15.68 6.27 -4.32
C ASN A 13 -16.03 7.38 -5.34
N LYS A 14 -15.11 8.33 -5.59
CA LYS A 14 -15.37 9.44 -6.50
C LYS A 14 -15.31 9.00 -7.95
N GLN A 15 -16.09 9.67 -8.81
CA GLN A 15 -16.16 9.35 -10.25
C GLN A 15 -14.81 9.51 -10.98
N ASN A 16 -13.88 10.28 -10.41
CA ASN A 16 -12.62 10.69 -11.07
C ASN A 16 -11.37 10.00 -10.49
N VAL A 17 -11.51 8.81 -9.90
CA VAL A 17 -10.33 8.06 -9.44
C VAL A 17 -9.58 7.46 -10.63
N VAL A 18 -8.30 7.79 -10.74
CA VAL A 18 -7.38 7.27 -11.77
C VAL A 18 -6.50 6.20 -11.16
N ILE A 19 -6.32 5.08 -11.86
CA ILE A 19 -5.51 3.94 -11.41
C ILE A 19 -4.53 3.57 -12.51
N THR A 20 -3.24 3.57 -12.20
CA THR A 20 -2.17 3.19 -13.14
C THR A 20 -1.24 2.17 -12.50
N ALA A 21 -0.68 1.27 -13.31
CA ALA A 21 0.37 0.37 -12.82
C ALA A 21 1.57 1.21 -12.35
N PHE A 22 2.19 0.83 -11.23
CA PHE A 22 3.23 1.64 -10.61
C PHE A 22 4.43 0.79 -10.15
N GLY A 23 5.62 1.27 -10.49
CA GLY A 23 6.89 0.67 -10.14
C GLY A 23 7.27 -0.56 -10.98
N SER A 24 8.47 -1.08 -10.72
CA SER A 24 9.08 -2.26 -11.34
C SER A 24 9.05 -3.50 -10.42
N GLY A 25 8.24 -3.44 -9.35
CA GLY A 25 8.26 -4.42 -8.26
C GLY A 25 8.00 -5.86 -8.72
N LEU A 26 8.79 -6.80 -8.19
CA LEU A 26 8.81 -8.20 -8.62
C LEU A 26 7.89 -9.13 -7.79
N ILE A 27 7.41 -8.67 -6.63
CA ILE A 27 6.70 -9.50 -5.66
C ILE A 27 5.19 -9.19 -5.67
N ASN A 28 4.83 -7.97 -5.24
CA ASN A 28 3.44 -7.52 -5.16
C ASN A 28 3.04 -6.80 -6.45
N HIS A 29 1.75 -6.88 -6.80
CA HIS A 29 1.23 -6.06 -7.88
C HIS A 29 0.89 -4.69 -7.30
N THR A 30 1.41 -3.62 -7.91
CA THR A 30 1.36 -2.28 -7.34
C THR A 30 0.72 -1.31 -8.34
N TRP A 31 -0.17 -0.47 -7.83
CA TRP A 31 -0.84 0.58 -8.58
C TRP A 31 -0.74 1.91 -7.86
N LEU A 32 -0.59 2.99 -8.62
CA LEU A 32 -0.81 4.35 -8.16
C LEU A 32 -2.30 4.66 -8.32
N VAL A 33 -2.91 5.15 -7.24
CA VAL A 33 -4.30 5.56 -7.19
C VAL A 33 -4.35 7.05 -6.91
N THR A 34 -4.90 7.81 -7.83
CA THR A 34 -5.07 9.26 -7.70
C THR A 34 -6.55 9.57 -7.49
N ASP A 35 -6.91 10.09 -6.32
CA ASP A 35 -8.24 10.65 -6.02
C ASP A 35 -8.12 12.16 -5.82
N GLN A 36 -8.57 12.94 -6.80
CA GLN A 36 -8.41 14.40 -6.84
C GLN A 36 -6.92 14.80 -6.72
N ASN A 37 -6.53 15.42 -5.61
CA ASN A 37 -5.16 15.87 -5.34
C ASN A 37 -4.42 14.97 -4.33
N LYS A 38 -4.97 13.77 -4.06
CA LYS A 38 -4.35 12.79 -3.15
C LYS A 38 -3.93 11.55 -3.93
N GLU A 39 -2.75 11.07 -3.62
CA GLU A 39 -2.15 9.90 -4.25
C GLU A 39 -1.91 8.82 -3.21
N TYR A 40 -2.14 7.58 -3.64
CA TYR A 40 -2.01 6.38 -2.82
C TYR A 40 -1.33 5.27 -3.60
N ILE A 41 -0.68 4.38 -2.88
CA ILE A 41 -0.16 3.13 -3.41
C ILE A 41 -1.10 2.00 -2.99
N LEU A 42 -1.77 1.41 -3.98
CA LEU A 42 -2.55 0.19 -3.80
C LEU A 42 -1.67 -1.01 -4.14
N GLN A 43 -1.62 -2.00 -3.26
CA GLN A 43 -0.88 -3.23 -3.50
C GLN A 43 -1.77 -4.44 -3.32
N ARG A 44 -1.73 -5.35 -4.31
CA ARG A 44 -2.17 -6.73 -4.13
C ARG A 44 -0.98 -7.56 -3.66
N ILE A 45 -1.12 -8.13 -2.47
CA ILE A 45 -0.12 -9.00 -1.87
C ILE A 45 -0.03 -10.29 -2.66
N ASN A 46 1.20 -10.76 -2.90
CA ASN A 46 1.40 -12.08 -3.48
C ASN A 46 1.23 -13.17 -2.41
N ASN A 47 0.04 -13.74 -2.37
CA ASN A 47 -0.34 -14.81 -1.44
C ASN A 47 0.38 -16.14 -1.64
N GLN A 48 1.08 -16.35 -2.76
CA GLN A 48 1.89 -17.54 -2.99
C GLN A 48 3.24 -17.43 -2.27
N ILE A 49 3.76 -16.20 -2.13
CA ILE A 49 5.00 -15.90 -1.41
C ILE A 49 4.70 -15.63 0.07
N PHE A 50 3.69 -14.81 0.34
CA PHE A 50 3.23 -14.49 1.68
C PHE A 50 1.97 -15.28 2.00
N THR A 51 2.15 -16.49 2.53
CA THR A 51 1.04 -17.41 2.84
C THR A 51 0.14 -16.94 3.98
N ARG A 52 0.61 -15.98 4.80
CA ARG A 52 -0.16 -15.35 5.89
C ARG A 52 -0.08 -13.80 5.81
N PRO A 53 -0.80 -13.15 4.88
CA PRO A 53 -0.76 -11.68 4.74
C PRO A 53 -1.20 -10.90 5.99
N GLU A 54 -2.04 -11.49 6.83
CA GLU A 54 -2.42 -10.96 8.16
C GLU A 54 -1.19 -10.67 9.04
N ASP A 55 -0.17 -11.53 8.98
CA ASP A 55 1.07 -11.35 9.75
C ASP A 55 1.84 -10.10 9.28
N ILE A 56 1.76 -9.76 7.97
CA ILE A 56 2.35 -8.52 7.44
C ILE A 56 1.63 -7.30 8.04
N ALA A 57 0.30 -7.32 8.05
CA ALA A 57 -0.49 -6.22 8.59
C ALA A 57 -0.22 -6.03 10.10
N SER A 58 -0.19 -7.12 10.85
CA SER A 58 0.13 -7.13 12.28
C SER A 58 1.54 -6.55 12.55
N ASN A 59 2.56 -7.01 11.82
CA ASN A 59 3.93 -6.53 11.98
C ASN A 59 4.03 -5.02 11.71
N ILE A 60 3.37 -4.53 10.66
CA ILE A 60 3.36 -3.10 10.33
C ILE A 60 2.64 -2.29 11.41
N ASP A 61 1.55 -2.78 11.98
CA ASP A 61 0.84 -2.08 13.06
C ASP A 61 1.68 -2.01 14.35
N ILE A 62 2.35 -3.10 14.72
CA ILE A 62 3.28 -3.15 15.87
C ILE A 62 4.42 -2.15 15.68
N LEU A 63 5.08 -2.17 14.51
CA LEU A 63 6.15 -1.23 14.18
C LEU A 63 5.64 0.22 14.19
N GLY A 64 4.45 0.47 13.63
CA GLY A 64 3.85 1.79 13.59
C GLY A 64 3.54 2.33 14.98
N LYS A 65 3.02 1.50 15.88
CA LYS A 65 2.79 1.87 17.29
C LYS A 65 4.10 2.21 17.98
N TYR A 66 5.09 1.33 17.90
CA TYR A 66 6.40 1.54 18.50
C TYR A 66 7.06 2.83 18.00
N LEU A 67 7.07 3.08 16.68
CA LEU A 67 7.67 4.28 16.12
C LEU A 67 6.91 5.53 16.51
N SER A 68 5.57 5.49 16.58
CA SER A 68 4.78 6.65 17.02
C SER A 68 5.05 7.04 18.48
N GLU A 69 5.37 6.07 19.33
CA GLU A 69 5.65 6.29 20.76
C GLU A 69 7.09 6.73 21.01
N HIS A 70 8.06 6.14 20.30
CA HIS A 70 9.48 6.34 20.58
C HIS A 70 10.19 7.30 19.60
N TYR A 71 9.66 7.47 18.39
CA TYR A 71 10.26 8.26 17.31
C TYR A 71 9.18 9.02 16.53
N PRO A 72 8.43 9.93 17.17
CA PRO A 72 7.26 10.58 16.57
C PRO A 72 7.56 11.40 15.31
N ASP A 73 8.80 11.88 15.16
CA ASP A 73 9.26 12.63 13.98
C ASP A 73 9.65 11.73 12.80
N TYR A 74 9.73 10.40 13.01
CA TYR A 74 10.06 9.46 11.95
C TYR A 74 8.87 9.25 11.01
N LEU A 75 9.08 9.53 9.72
CA LEU A 75 8.07 9.33 8.69
C LEU A 75 7.87 7.83 8.41
N PHE A 76 7.00 7.20 9.20
CA PHE A 76 6.56 5.83 8.96
C PHE A 76 5.31 5.79 8.07
N VAL A 77 5.44 5.20 6.88
CA VAL A 77 4.34 5.09 5.91
C VAL A 77 3.38 3.98 6.33
N LYS A 78 2.49 4.29 7.29
CA LYS A 78 1.47 3.34 7.76
C LYS A 78 0.38 3.14 6.69
N PRO A 79 -0.14 1.91 6.52
CA PRO A 79 -1.31 1.67 5.68
C PRO A 79 -2.50 2.54 6.06
N VAL A 80 -3.27 2.95 5.04
CA VAL A 80 -4.56 3.61 5.22
C VAL A 80 -5.57 2.56 5.66
N LYS A 81 -6.30 2.83 6.73
CA LYS A 81 -7.37 1.95 7.20
C LYS A 81 -8.60 2.04 6.30
N THR A 82 -9.31 0.93 6.16
CA THR A 82 -10.65 0.91 5.55
C THR A 82 -11.63 1.74 6.38
N ILE A 83 -12.81 2.00 5.81
CA ILE A 83 -13.93 2.64 6.53
C ILE A 83 -14.33 1.87 7.80
N ASN A 84 -14.04 0.56 7.85
CA ASN A 84 -14.30 -0.32 8.99
C ASN A 84 -13.06 -0.52 9.89
N GLY A 85 -11.97 0.23 9.67
CA GLY A 85 -10.78 0.21 10.53
C GLY A 85 -9.76 -0.90 10.23
N GLN A 86 -9.94 -1.66 9.16
CA GLN A 86 -9.06 -2.77 8.78
C GLN A 86 -7.84 -2.27 7.99
N ASP A 87 -6.68 -2.90 8.18
CA ASP A 87 -5.44 -2.57 7.45
C ASP A 87 -5.28 -3.38 6.15
N LEU A 88 -6.09 -4.43 5.99
CA LEU A 88 -6.02 -5.38 4.90
C LEU A 88 -7.43 -5.76 4.44
N VAL A 89 -7.64 -5.81 3.14
CA VAL A 89 -8.90 -6.23 2.51
C VAL A 89 -8.68 -7.54 1.78
N TYR A 90 -9.50 -8.54 2.07
CA TYR A 90 -9.51 -9.80 1.32
C TYR A 90 -10.73 -9.86 0.40
N LEU A 91 -10.49 -10.14 -0.88
CA LEU A 91 -11.52 -10.53 -1.83
C LEU A 91 -11.26 -11.95 -2.32
N GLU A 92 -12.24 -12.83 -2.17
CA GLU A 92 -12.14 -14.27 -2.45
C GLU A 92 -11.50 -14.61 -3.81
N ALA A 93 -11.89 -13.91 -4.87
CA ALA A 93 -11.37 -14.15 -6.23
C ALA A 93 -10.12 -13.33 -6.60
N GLN A 94 -9.71 -12.37 -5.77
CA GLN A 94 -8.66 -11.40 -6.13
C GLN A 94 -7.47 -11.38 -5.17
N GLY A 95 -7.60 -11.94 -3.97
CA GLY A 95 -6.56 -11.99 -2.95
C GLY A 95 -6.61 -10.80 -1.99
N TYR A 96 -5.46 -10.49 -1.40
CA TYR A 96 -5.34 -9.51 -0.32
C TYR A 96 -4.80 -8.18 -0.83
N PHE A 97 -5.38 -7.10 -0.34
CA PHE A 97 -5.07 -5.74 -0.75
C PHE A 97 -4.80 -4.85 0.44
N ARG A 98 -3.79 -3.98 0.31
CA ARG A 98 -3.52 -2.88 1.24
C ARG A 98 -3.38 -1.57 0.49
N LEU A 99 -3.74 -0.47 1.14
CA LEU A 99 -3.55 0.88 0.64
C LEU A 99 -2.55 1.61 1.53
N SER A 100 -1.65 2.40 0.94
CA SER A 100 -0.70 3.22 1.69
C SER A 100 -0.64 4.63 1.08
N PRO A 101 -0.29 5.67 1.86
CA PRO A 101 -0.02 6.98 1.31
C PRO A 101 1.09 6.93 0.26
N PHE A 102 0.95 7.68 -0.82
CA PHE A 102 2.08 7.94 -1.71
C PHE A 102 3.05 8.91 -1.03
N VAL A 103 4.36 8.69 -1.18
CA VAL A 103 5.40 9.58 -0.68
C VAL A 103 5.93 10.42 -1.83
N PRO A 104 5.47 11.69 -1.97
CA PRO A 104 5.92 12.55 -3.05
C PRO A 104 7.40 12.91 -2.88
N ASN A 105 8.05 13.28 -3.98
CA ASN A 105 9.47 13.67 -4.01
C ASN A 105 10.42 12.56 -3.50
N SER A 106 10.03 11.30 -3.63
CA SER A 106 10.89 10.14 -3.39
C SER A 106 11.39 9.55 -4.72
N HIS A 107 12.54 8.87 -4.68
CA HIS A 107 13.12 8.17 -5.82
C HIS A 107 13.56 6.78 -5.38
N THR A 108 13.17 5.76 -6.14
CA THR A 108 13.59 4.38 -5.93
C THR A 108 14.70 4.03 -6.92
N ILE A 109 15.82 3.50 -6.41
CA ILE A 109 16.91 2.97 -7.24
C ILE A 109 16.65 1.48 -7.42
N ASP A 110 16.18 1.08 -8.61
CA ASP A 110 15.79 -0.30 -8.88
C ASP A 110 17.01 -1.23 -9.07
N VAL A 111 18.11 -0.69 -9.59
CA VAL A 111 19.36 -1.42 -9.81
C VAL A 111 20.52 -0.51 -9.44
N VAL A 112 21.39 -1.01 -8.56
CA VAL A 112 22.66 -0.36 -8.26
C VAL A 112 23.56 -0.52 -9.49
N THR A 113 23.83 0.58 -10.19
CA THR A 113 24.67 0.55 -11.40
C THR A 113 26.14 0.83 -11.08
N ASN A 114 26.44 1.29 -9.86
CA ASN A 114 27.79 1.51 -9.38
C ASN A 114 27.90 1.13 -7.88
N PRO A 115 28.94 0.40 -7.43
CA PRO A 115 29.13 0.00 -6.03
C PRO A 115 29.19 1.13 -4.98
N SER A 116 29.19 2.41 -5.39
CA SER A 116 29.20 3.56 -4.47
C SER A 116 27.81 4.17 -4.17
N GLN A 117 26.72 3.58 -4.69
CA GLN A 117 25.34 3.99 -4.38
C GLN A 117 24.79 3.26 -3.15
#